data_AF-A0A3D3GJI9-F1
#
_entry.id   AF-A0A3D3GJI9-F1
#
_cell.length_a   1.000
_cell.length_b   1.000
_cell.length_c   1.000
_cell.angle_alpha   90.00
_cell.angle_beta   90.00
_cell.angle_gamma   90.00
#
_symmetry.space_group_name_H-M   'P 1'
#
loop_
_entity.id
_entity.type
_entity.pdbx_description
1 polymer ?
#
loop_
_entity_poly.entity_id
_entity_poly.type
_entity_poly.pdbx_seq_one_letter_code
_entity_poly.pdbx_strand_id
1 'polypeptide(L)'
;MYTLSAAVSEAHPEQSSFSARFDHPATGEKLEYLFQVTERTGMNGLKNVRELKPNDILQIDYFKTANGSLIVEYMARVKMSGAPEGLDSFNPADLFKKQ
;
A
#
# COMPACT_ATOMS: atom_id res chain seq x y z
N MET A 1 5.31 6.26 16.83
CA MET A 1 5.05 6.26 15.38
C MET A 1 5.41 4.88 14.86
N TYR A 2 4.56 4.30 14.03
CA TYR A 2 4.69 2.95 13.50
C TYR A 2 4.57 3.01 11.98
N THR A 3 5.23 2.10 11.30
CA THR A 3 5.17 1.95 9.84
C THR A 3 4.75 0.54 9.50
N LEU A 4 3.83 0.38 8.55
CA LEU A 4 3.48 -0.92 8.01
C LEU A 4 3.17 -0.83 6.51
N SER A 5 3.37 -1.94 5.83
CA SER A 5 2.95 -2.13 4.44
C SER A 5 1.77 -3.08 4.43
N ALA A 6 0.59 -2.60 4.02
CA ALA A 6 -0.63 -3.40 4.00
C ALA A 6 -1.41 -3.22 2.70
N ALA A 7 -2.21 -4.23 2.39
CA ALA A 7 -3.13 -4.22 1.26
C ALA A 7 -4.48 -3.64 1.68
N VAL A 8 -4.99 -2.65 0.95
CA VAL A 8 -6.34 -2.11 1.21
C VAL A 8 -7.37 -3.23 1.03
N SER A 9 -8.24 -3.44 2.02
CA SER A 9 -9.43 -4.27 1.88
C SER A 9 -10.60 -3.45 1.39
N GLU A 10 -10.87 -2.31 2.04
CA GLU A 10 -12.00 -1.45 1.73
C GLU A 10 -11.69 0.02 2.01
N ALA A 11 -12.24 0.92 1.21
CA ALA A 11 -12.18 2.35 1.44
C ALA A 11 -13.54 2.86 1.95
N HIS A 12 -13.53 3.73 2.96
CA HIS A 12 -14.73 4.35 3.53
C HIS A 12 -14.62 5.89 3.41
N PRO A 13 -14.80 6.46 2.22
CA PRO A 13 -14.51 7.88 1.99
C PRO A 13 -15.35 8.84 2.81
N GLU A 14 -16.62 8.49 3.04
CA GLU A 14 -17.55 9.31 3.82
C GLU A 14 -17.15 9.41 5.30
N GLN A 15 -16.27 8.51 5.76
CA GLN A 15 -15.73 8.49 7.12
C GLN A 15 -14.24 8.88 7.14
N SER A 16 -13.68 9.32 6.02
CA SER A 16 -12.23 9.58 5.87
C SER A 16 -11.37 8.45 6.43
N SER A 17 -11.71 7.19 6.12
CA SER A 17 -11.01 6.02 6.64
C SER A 17 -10.91 4.90 5.62
N PHE A 18 -10.05 3.92 5.89
CA PHE A 18 -9.93 2.71 5.08
C PHE A 18 -9.50 1.53 5.94
N SER A 19 -9.91 0.35 5.53
CA SER A 19 -9.50 -0.92 6.12
C SER A 19 -8.34 -1.49 5.31
N ALA A 20 -7.33 -2.04 5.99
CA ALA A 20 -6.19 -2.67 5.36
C ALA A 20 -5.79 -3.96 6.06
N ARG A 21 -5.43 -4.96 5.25
CA ARG A 21 -4.99 -6.28 5.67
C ARG A 21 -3.47 -6.36 5.67
N PHE A 22 -2.93 -6.84 6.78
CA PHE A 22 -1.52 -7.08 6.99
C PHE A 22 -1.29 -8.56 7.31
N ASP A 23 -0.47 -9.21 6.51
CA ASP A 23 -0.04 -10.58 6.76
C ASP A 23 1.31 -10.54 7.50
N HIS A 24 1.32 -10.90 8.77
CA HIS A 24 2.51 -10.80 9.61
C HIS A 24 3.54 -11.87 9.20
N PRO A 25 4.72 -11.49 8.69
CA PRO A 25 5.64 -12.42 8.03
C PRO A 25 6.23 -13.47 8.98
N ALA A 26 6.42 -13.14 10.26
CA ALA A 26 7.02 -14.05 11.24
C ALA A 26 6.01 -15.00 11.92
N THR A 27 4.72 -14.63 12.00
CA THR A 27 3.70 -15.39 12.76
C THR A 27 2.66 -16.02 11.84
N GLY A 28 2.53 -15.56 10.60
CA GLY A 28 1.48 -15.99 9.67
C GLY A 28 0.10 -15.45 10.02
N GLU A 29 -0.02 -14.61 11.05
CA GLU A 29 -1.28 -14.00 11.43
C GLU A 29 -1.75 -13.00 10.37
N LYS A 30 -3.05 -13.05 10.08
CA LYS A 30 -3.71 -12.10 9.18
C LYS A 30 -4.46 -11.10 10.03
N LEU A 31 -4.00 -9.86 10.00
CA LEU A 31 -4.54 -8.77 10.80
C LEU A 31 -5.26 -7.78 9.90
N GLU A 32 -6.39 -7.26 10.35
CA GLU A 32 -7.14 -6.22 9.66
C GLU A 32 -7.23 -4.99 10.56
N TYR A 33 -6.90 -3.84 9.98
CA TYR A 33 -6.81 -2.57 10.69
C TYR A 33 -7.67 -1.52 10.00
N LEU A 34 -8.38 -0.73 10.81
CA LEU A 34 -9.11 0.45 10.35
C LEU A 34 -8.27 1.70 10.61
N PHE A 35 -7.83 2.34 9.53
CA PHE A 35 -7.03 3.57 9.58
C PHE A 35 -7.90 4.79 9.35
N GLN A 36 -7.69 5.81 10.18
CA GLN A 36 -8.33 7.12 10.09
C GLN A 36 -7.38 8.10 9.40
N VAL A 37 -7.92 8.82 8.42
CA VAL A 37 -7.21 9.85 7.66
C VAL A 37 -7.72 11.21 8.09
N THR A 38 -6.80 12.16 8.24
CA THR A 38 -7.12 13.53 8.64
C THR A 38 -6.65 14.51 7.57
N GLU A 39 -7.04 15.77 7.69
CA GLU A 39 -6.57 16.84 6.80
C GLU A 39 -5.05 17.06 6.85
N ARG A 40 -4.38 16.58 7.91
CA ARG A 40 -2.92 16.66 8.08
C ARG A 40 -2.18 15.46 7.50
N THR A 41 -2.90 14.43 7.07
CA THR A 41 -2.28 13.22 6.54
C THR A 41 -1.60 13.51 5.21
N GLY A 42 -0.28 13.29 5.14
CA GLY A 42 0.47 13.37 3.90
C GLY A 42 0.13 12.20 2.98
N MET A 43 -0.10 12.46 1.69
CA MET A 43 -0.42 11.42 0.71
C MET A 43 0.51 11.51 -0.50
N ASN A 44 1.01 10.36 -0.96
CA ASN A 44 1.80 10.25 -2.18
C ASN A 44 1.25 9.16 -3.12
N GLY A 45 1.18 9.46 -4.42
CA GLY A 45 0.58 8.59 -5.42
C GLY A 45 -0.96 8.48 -5.33
N LEU A 46 -1.57 9.33 -4.49
CA LEU A 46 -3.00 9.42 -4.18
C LEU A 46 -3.36 10.87 -3.85
N LYS A 47 -4.55 11.33 -4.25
CA LYS A 47 -5.06 12.66 -3.82
C LYS A 47 -5.97 12.58 -2.59
N ASN A 48 -6.67 11.46 -2.41
CA ASN A 48 -7.60 11.24 -1.30
C ASN A 48 -7.94 9.75 -1.16
N VAL A 49 -8.66 9.42 -0.09
CA VAL A 49 -9.11 8.05 0.23
C VAL A 49 -10.03 7.45 -0.84
N ARG A 50 -10.79 8.26 -1.62
CA ARG A 50 -11.68 7.75 -2.69
C ARG A 50 -10.91 7.09 -3.83
N GLU A 51 -9.63 7.42 -3.98
CA GLU A 51 -8.79 6.82 -5.02
C GLU A 51 -8.27 5.43 -4.65
N LEU A 52 -8.41 5.01 -3.38
CA LEU A 52 -7.98 3.69 -2.92
C LEU A 52 -8.85 2.59 -3.54
N LYS A 53 -8.18 1.52 -3.99
CA LYS A 53 -8.83 0.33 -4.53
C LYS A 53 -8.48 -0.88 -3.67
N PRO A 54 -9.38 -1.89 -3.59
CA PRO A 54 -9.04 -3.16 -2.99
C PRO A 54 -7.76 -3.73 -3.60
N ASN A 55 -6.88 -4.23 -2.74
CA ASN A 55 -5.53 -4.76 -3.04
C ASN A 55 -4.47 -3.73 -3.43
N ASP A 56 -4.75 -2.42 -3.36
CA ASP A 56 -3.67 -1.43 -3.38
C ASP A 56 -2.74 -1.66 -2.19
N ILE A 57 -1.42 -1.74 -2.45
CA ILE A 57 -0.42 -1.82 -1.39
C ILE A 57 -0.02 -0.41 -0.97
N LEU A 58 -0.13 -0.12 0.31
CA LEU A 58 0.22 1.18 0.89
C LEU A 58 1.40 1.07 1.85
N GLN A 59 2.38 1.95 1.63
CA GLN A 59 3.23 2.60 2.64
C GLN A 59 2.37 3.30 3.70
N ILE A 60 2.27 2.87 4.97
CA ILE A 60 1.45 3.58 5.98
C ILE A 60 2.29 3.90 7.22
N ASP A 61 2.45 5.20 7.50
CA ASP A 61 2.98 5.71 8.77
C ASP A 61 1.82 6.20 9.64
N TYR A 62 1.71 5.68 10.86
CA TYR A 62 0.57 5.94 11.74
C TYR A 62 0.97 6.00 13.21
N PHE A 63 0.07 6.56 14.02
CA PHE A 63 0.16 6.50 15.48
C PHE A 63 -1.16 5.98 16.06
N LYS A 64 -1.04 5.34 17.22
CA LYS A 64 -2.18 4.86 17.99
C LYS A 64 -2.55 5.90 19.04
N THR A 65 -3.80 6.32 19.06
CA THR A 65 -4.33 7.24 20.07
C THR A 65 -4.70 6.49 21.36
N ALA A 66 -4.95 7.23 22.45
CA ALA A 66 -5.30 6.64 23.75
C ALA A 66 -6.60 5.79 23.72
N ASN A 67 -7.56 6.15 22.86
CA ASN A 67 -8.79 5.38 22.64
C ASN A 67 -8.60 4.18 21.66
N GLY A 68 -7.37 3.95 21.19
CA GLY A 68 -7.03 2.82 20.32
C GLY A 68 -7.20 3.05 18.82
N SER A 69 -7.65 4.24 18.39
CA SER A 69 -7.74 4.57 16.96
C SER A 69 -6.34 4.63 16.31
N LEU A 70 -6.27 4.25 15.04
CA LEU A 70 -5.05 4.31 14.24
C LEU A 70 -5.15 5.50 13.30
N ILE A 71 -4.39 6.56 13.57
CA ILE A 71 -4.41 7.78 12.75
C ILE A 71 -3.18 7.80 11.84
N VAL A 72 -3.43 7.99 10.55
CA VAL A 72 -2.40 8.05 9.52
C VAL A 72 -1.73 9.42 9.54
N GLU A 73 -0.42 9.43 9.68
CA GLU A 73 0.41 10.62 9.50
C GLU A 73 0.83 10.79 8.05
N TYR A 74 1.25 9.70 7.40
CA TYR A 74 1.62 9.67 5.99
C TYR A 74 1.24 8.34 5.34
N MET A 75 0.84 8.39 4.07
CA MET A 75 0.61 7.19 3.26
C MET A 75 1.05 7.35 1.81
N ALA A 76 1.55 6.27 1.23
CA ALA A 76 1.99 6.23 -0.16
C ALA A 76 1.53 4.95 -0.86
N ARG A 77 0.95 5.09 -2.07
CA ARG A 77 0.68 3.91 -2.92
C ARG A 77 2.00 3.35 -3.44
N VAL A 78 2.31 2.12 -3.07
CA VAL A 78 3.47 1.41 -3.57
C VAL A 78 3.15 0.94 -4.98
N LYS A 79 3.84 1.52 -5.97
CA LYS A 79 3.87 0.93 -7.31
C LYS A 79 4.75 -0.31 -7.23
N MET A 80 4.14 -1.50 -7.32
CA MET A 80 4.93 -2.65 -7.76
C MET A 80 5.40 -2.30 -9.16
N SER A 81 6.70 -2.07 -9.35
CA SER A 81 7.26 -2.01 -10.68
C SER A 81 6.80 -3.29 -11.37
N GLY A 82 6.20 -3.15 -12.55
CA GLY A 82 6.01 -4.29 -13.44
C GLY A 82 7.36 -4.96 -13.73
N ALA A 83 7.34 -6.00 -14.54
CA ALA A 83 8.56 -6.59 -15.09
C ALA A 83 9.54 -5.45 -15.49
N PRO A 84 10.83 -5.51 -15.08
CA PRO A 84 11.78 -4.47 -15.39
C PRO A 84 11.70 -4.11 -16.89
N GLU A 85 11.75 -2.82 -17.21
CA GLU A 85 11.75 -2.35 -18.59
C GLU A 85 12.80 -3.15 -19.38
N GLY A 86 12.36 -3.90 -20.40
CA GLY A 86 13.24 -4.74 -21.22
C GLY A 86 12.89 -6.23 -21.28
N LEU A 87 11.92 -6.73 -20.50
CA LEU A 87 11.43 -8.11 -20.64
C LEU A 87 10.57 -8.30 -21.89
N ASP A 88 9.84 -7.28 -22.32
CA ASP A 88 9.04 -7.31 -23.56
C ASP A 88 9.90 -7.21 -24.84
N SER A 89 11.14 -6.73 -24.72
CA SER A 89 12.09 -6.61 -25.84
C SER A 89 13.13 -7.74 -25.86
N PHE A 90 13.04 -8.71 -24.94
CA PHE A 90 13.89 -9.89 -24.97
C PHE A 90 13.48 -10.80 -26.12
N ASN A 91 14.26 -10.79 -27.20
CA ASN A 91 14.13 -11.77 -28.27
C ASN A 91 15.07 -12.96 -27.98
N PRO A 92 14.55 -14.18 -27.72
CA PRO A 92 15.38 -15.36 -27.51
C PRO A 92 16.35 -15.65 -28.66
N ALA A 93 16.05 -15.17 -29.89
CA ALA A 93 16.92 -15.33 -31.05
C ALA A 93 18.24 -14.56 -30.95
N ASP A 94 18.34 -13.52 -30.12
CA ASP A 94 19.58 -12.75 -29.95
C ASP A 94 20.62 -13.50 -29.08
N LEU A 95 20.21 -14.53 -28.34
CA LEU A 95 21.14 -15.45 -27.64
C LEU A 95 21.95 -16.32 -28.61
N PHE A 96 21.44 -16.54 -29.82
CA PHE A 96 22.05 -17.45 -30.81
C PHE A 96 22.82 -16.72 -31.92
N LYS A 97 22.84 -15.37 -31.92
CA LYS A 97 23.57 -14.56 -32.91
C LYS A 97 25.04 -14.30 -32.57
N LYS A 98 25.50 -14.73 -31.39
CA LYS A 98 26.93 -14.76 -31.05
C LYS A 98 27.45 -16.19 -31.08
N GLN A 99 27.63 -16.73 -32.29
CA GLN A 99 28.57 -17.81 -32.57
C GLN A 99 29.39 -17.43 -33.80
#